data_AF-A0A330GPQ2-F1
#
_entry.id   AF-A0A330GPQ2-F1
#
_cell.length_a   1.000
_cell.length_b   1.000
_cell.length_c   1.000
_cell.angle_alpha   90.00
_cell.angle_beta   90.00
_cell.angle_gamma   90.00
#
_symmetry.space_group_name_H-M   'P 1'
#
loop_
_entity.id
_entity.type
_entity.pdbx_description
1 polymer ?
#
loop_
_entity_poly.entity_id
_entity_poly.type
_entity_poly.pdbx_seq_one_letter_code
_entity_poly.pdbx_strand_id
1 'polypeptide(L)'
;MVGANKGYLKTSGSSKRLRFVMDGYDATDETVPPNKVIFDSQDIGTLSVLEVGSYTWLNVKDTGGMVKVRTWNYGFCPLCLFQWSTADDSYTWRTNIQFCEEAGADQLIKVAMDGIYVSAIFSYFTVYPRFDLFWTAFGIDARDGS
;
A
#
# COMPACT_ATOMS: atom_id res chain seq x y z
N MET A 1 -22.25 -13.50 -25.05
CA MET A 1 -21.47 -12.41 -24.43
C MET A 1 -20.28 -12.15 -25.33
N VAL A 2 -20.13 -10.93 -25.84
CA VAL A 2 -18.93 -10.55 -26.60
C VAL A 2 -17.76 -10.65 -25.61
N GLY A 3 -16.78 -11.50 -25.90
CA GLY A 3 -15.69 -11.80 -24.97
C GLY A 3 -14.92 -10.53 -24.62
N ALA A 4 -14.71 -10.29 -23.33
CA ALA A 4 -13.88 -9.21 -22.83
C ALA A 4 -12.50 -9.31 -23.51
N ASN A 5 -12.08 -8.23 -24.16
CA ASN A 5 -10.86 -8.26 -24.98
C ASN A 5 -9.63 -8.40 -24.07
N LYS A 6 -8.82 -9.45 -24.22
CA LYS A 6 -7.69 -9.73 -23.30
C LYS A 6 -6.45 -8.93 -23.60
N GLY A 7 -6.34 -8.38 -24.79
CA GLY A 7 -5.27 -7.48 -25.13
C GLY A 7 -5.52 -6.77 -26.44
N TYR A 8 -4.82 -5.66 -26.64
CA TYR A 8 -4.87 -4.95 -27.90
C TYR A 8 -3.49 -4.45 -28.28
N LEU A 9 -3.34 -4.23 -29.59
CA LEU A 9 -2.33 -3.35 -30.16
C LEU A 9 -3.08 -2.23 -30.91
N LYS A 10 -3.06 -1.00 -30.37
CA LYS A 10 -3.76 0.15 -30.97
C LYS A 10 -2.80 1.31 -31.21
N THR A 11 -3.12 2.15 -32.18
CA THR A 11 -2.40 3.43 -32.33
C THR A 11 -2.85 4.37 -31.22
N SER A 12 -1.90 5.00 -30.53
CA SER A 12 -2.18 6.03 -29.53
C SER A 12 -1.19 7.17 -29.70
N GLY A 13 -1.67 8.32 -30.17
CA GLY A 13 -0.79 9.42 -30.57
C GLY A 13 0.15 8.99 -31.71
N SER A 14 1.45 9.20 -31.54
CA SER A 14 2.49 8.85 -32.52
C SER A 14 3.06 7.43 -32.37
N SER A 15 2.62 6.66 -31.37
CA SER A 15 3.16 5.32 -31.08
C SER A 15 2.07 4.24 -31.12
N LYS A 16 2.52 2.97 -31.12
CA LYS A 16 1.66 1.82 -30.87
C LYS A 16 1.62 1.56 -29.37
N ARG A 17 0.42 1.34 -28.84
CA ARG A 17 0.21 0.88 -27.47
C ARG A 17 -0.19 -0.58 -27.49
N LEU A 18 0.52 -1.39 -26.73
CA LEU A 18 0.24 -2.78 -26.50
C LEU A 18 -0.22 -2.93 -25.04
N ARG A 19 -1.38 -3.53 -24.81
CA ARG A 19 -1.95 -3.72 -23.47
C ARG A 19 -2.51 -5.12 -23.33
N PHE A 20 -2.26 -5.78 -22.19
CA PHE A 20 -2.78 -7.09 -21.82
C PHE A 20 -3.35 -7.04 -20.40
N VAL A 21 -4.47 -7.71 -20.15
CA VAL A 21 -5.13 -7.76 -18.84
C VAL A 21 -5.42 -9.20 -18.41
N MET A 22 -5.63 -9.39 -17.10
CA MET A 22 -6.02 -10.68 -16.53
C MET A 22 -7.39 -11.19 -17.04
N ASP A 23 -7.65 -12.47 -16.83
CA ASP A 23 -8.96 -13.05 -17.08
C ASP A 23 -10.07 -12.36 -16.26
N GLY A 24 -11.27 -12.27 -16.82
CA GLY A 24 -12.36 -11.44 -16.29
C GLY A 24 -12.34 -9.94 -16.62
N TYR A 25 -11.21 -9.36 -17.04
CA TYR A 25 -11.11 -7.93 -17.39
C TYR A 25 -11.06 -7.66 -18.91
N ASP A 26 -11.39 -6.43 -19.33
CA ASP A 26 -11.30 -5.97 -20.72
C ASP A 26 -10.16 -4.97 -20.88
N ALA A 27 -9.19 -5.28 -21.74
CA ALA A 27 -8.03 -4.44 -22.01
C ALA A 27 -8.42 -3.09 -22.59
N THR A 28 -9.54 -2.98 -23.29
CA THR A 28 -10.03 -1.71 -23.86
C THR A 28 -10.63 -0.78 -22.80
N ASP A 29 -10.97 -1.29 -21.62
CA ASP A 29 -11.41 -0.50 -20.48
C ASP A 29 -10.18 0.12 -19.78
N GLU A 30 -10.00 1.43 -19.98
CA GLU A 30 -8.89 2.20 -19.41
C GLU A 30 -9.04 2.40 -17.88
N THR A 31 -10.17 2.03 -17.29
CA THR A 31 -10.41 2.10 -15.83
C THR A 31 -10.00 0.83 -15.08
N VAL A 32 -9.59 -0.22 -15.79
CA VAL A 32 -9.09 -1.46 -15.18
C VAL A 32 -7.92 -1.15 -14.23
N PRO A 33 -7.98 -1.58 -12.96
CA PRO A 33 -6.92 -1.33 -11.98
C PRO A 33 -5.55 -1.82 -12.46
N PRO A 34 -4.43 -1.11 -12.17
CA PRO A 34 -3.10 -1.47 -12.67
C PRO A 34 -2.67 -2.91 -12.34
N ASN A 35 -3.01 -3.43 -11.16
CA ASN A 35 -2.71 -4.81 -10.76
C ASN A 35 -3.48 -5.89 -11.55
N LYS A 36 -4.44 -5.50 -12.39
CA LYS A 36 -5.17 -6.39 -13.31
C LYS A 36 -4.67 -6.25 -14.74
N VAL A 37 -3.73 -5.35 -14.97
CA VAL A 37 -3.02 -5.15 -16.23
C VAL A 37 -1.73 -5.94 -16.17
N ILE A 38 -1.59 -6.94 -17.03
CA ILE A 38 -0.38 -7.79 -17.11
C ILE A 38 0.78 -6.99 -17.72
N PHE A 39 0.45 -6.16 -18.70
CA PHE A 39 1.42 -5.34 -19.40
C PHE A 39 0.69 -4.19 -20.07
N ASP A 40 1.28 -3.01 -20.06
CA ASP A 40 0.84 -1.87 -20.85
C ASP A 40 2.04 -1.05 -21.26
N SER A 41 2.27 -0.94 -22.57
CA SER A 41 3.44 -0.22 -23.09
C SER A 41 3.33 1.30 -22.92
N GLN A 42 2.19 1.83 -22.50
CA GLN A 42 2.06 3.22 -22.05
C GLN A 42 2.17 3.37 -20.54
N ASP A 43 2.01 2.28 -19.81
CA ASP A 43 2.33 2.31 -18.39
C ASP A 43 3.85 2.33 -18.27
N ILE A 44 4.38 3.43 -17.74
CA ILE A 44 5.81 3.63 -17.56
C ILE A 44 6.38 2.68 -16.48
N GLY A 45 5.56 1.81 -15.88
CA GLY A 45 5.98 1.01 -14.74
C GLY A 45 6.30 1.92 -13.56
N THR A 46 5.65 3.08 -13.51
CA THR A 46 5.83 4.05 -12.43
C THR A 46 5.17 3.49 -11.20
N LEU A 47 5.97 3.32 -10.15
CA LEU A 47 5.59 3.26 -8.74
C LEU A 47 4.61 4.41 -8.45
N SER A 48 3.34 4.22 -8.81
CA SER A 48 2.34 5.28 -8.76
C SER A 48 1.87 5.41 -7.33
N VAL A 49 1.88 6.62 -6.80
CA VAL A 49 1.37 6.86 -5.45
C VAL A 49 -0.16 6.78 -5.51
N LEU A 50 -0.73 5.77 -4.88
CA LEU A 50 -2.19 5.62 -4.74
C LEU A 50 -2.73 6.58 -3.69
N GLU A 51 -2.06 6.64 -2.55
CA GLU A 51 -2.38 7.57 -1.47
C GLU A 51 -1.17 7.83 -0.58
N VAL A 52 -1.21 8.97 0.10
CA VAL A 52 -0.36 9.30 1.25
C VAL A 52 -1.29 9.59 2.41
N GLY A 53 -0.96 9.10 3.59
CA GLY A 53 -1.76 9.36 4.78
C GLY A 53 -0.95 9.34 6.05
N SER A 54 -1.61 9.74 7.14
CA SER A 54 -1.05 9.69 8.47
C SER A 54 -2.11 9.32 9.50
N TYR A 55 -1.65 8.79 10.62
CA TYR A 55 -2.47 8.47 11.78
C TYR A 55 -1.67 8.78 13.03
N THR A 56 -2.30 9.51 13.96
CA THR A 56 -1.67 9.92 15.21
C THR A 56 -2.42 9.31 16.39
N TRP A 57 -1.66 8.69 17.28
CA TRP A 57 -2.12 8.32 18.61
C TRP A 57 -1.57 9.29 19.63
N LEU A 58 -2.40 9.65 20.61
CA LEU A 58 -2.03 10.54 21.71
C LEU A 58 -2.11 9.77 23.03
N ASN A 59 -1.10 9.93 23.87
CA ASN A 59 -1.04 9.33 25.22
C ASN A 59 -1.32 7.82 25.20
N VAL A 60 -0.72 7.09 24.25
CA VAL A 60 -0.98 5.67 24.05
C VAL A 60 0.14 4.81 24.63
N LYS A 61 -0.21 3.82 25.45
CA LYS A 61 0.73 2.78 25.94
C LYS A 61 0.74 1.54 25.05
N ASP A 62 -0.42 1.23 24.50
CA ASP A 62 -0.69 0.13 23.58
C ASP A 62 -1.84 0.61 22.68
N THR A 63 -1.76 0.35 21.38
CA THR A 63 -2.85 0.62 20.43
C THR A 63 -4.12 -0.18 20.74
N GLY A 64 -4.08 -1.13 21.68
CA GLY A 64 -5.18 -2.00 22.07
C GLY A 64 -5.23 -3.27 21.22
N GLY A 65 -4.07 -3.76 20.81
CA GLY A 65 -3.93 -4.82 19.80
C GLY A 65 -3.99 -4.27 18.38
N MET A 66 -4.43 -5.12 17.44
CA MET A 66 -4.40 -4.82 16.00
C MET A 66 -5.56 -3.91 15.59
N VAL A 67 -5.26 -2.62 15.41
CA VAL A 67 -6.21 -1.57 15.03
C VAL A 67 -6.11 -1.26 13.53
N LYS A 68 -7.25 -1.13 12.87
CA LYS A 68 -7.31 -0.69 11.48
C LYS A 68 -7.21 0.84 11.40
N VAL A 69 -6.11 1.36 10.87
CA VAL A 69 -5.83 2.80 10.80
C VAL A 69 -6.21 3.42 9.46
N ARG A 70 -6.32 2.59 8.42
CA ARG A 70 -6.75 3.01 7.08
C ARG A 70 -7.57 1.91 6.43
N THR A 71 -8.61 2.30 5.70
CA THR A 71 -9.44 1.40 4.88
C THR A 71 -9.34 1.81 3.42
N TRP A 72 -9.26 0.83 2.52
CA TRP A 72 -9.28 1.05 1.07
C TRP A 72 -9.99 -0.09 0.35
N ASN A 73 -10.19 0.08 -0.96
CA ASN A 73 -10.68 -0.95 -1.87
C ASN A 73 -9.99 -0.83 -3.24
N TYR A 74 -8.69 -1.14 -3.30
CA TYR A 74 -7.92 -1.10 -4.55
C TYR A 74 -8.05 -2.37 -5.38
N GLY A 75 -8.59 -3.45 -4.82
CA GLY A 75 -8.63 -4.78 -5.46
C GLY A 75 -7.30 -5.54 -5.41
N PHE A 76 -6.33 -5.07 -4.61
CA PHE A 76 -5.06 -5.71 -4.26
C PHE A 76 -4.51 -5.21 -2.92
N CYS A 77 -3.42 -5.83 -2.46
CA CYS A 77 -2.62 -5.39 -1.33
C CYS A 77 -1.48 -4.49 -1.86
N PRO A 78 -1.56 -3.16 -1.71
CA PRO A 78 -0.51 -2.27 -2.24
C PRO A 78 0.81 -2.46 -1.48
N LEU A 79 1.93 -2.21 -2.14
CA LEU A 79 3.21 -1.97 -1.47
C LEU A 79 3.11 -0.66 -0.70
N CYS A 80 3.52 -0.65 0.57
CA CYS A 80 3.51 0.55 1.40
C CYS A 80 4.89 0.84 1.97
N LEU A 81 5.24 2.12 2.02
CA LEU A 81 6.34 2.64 2.82
C LEU A 81 5.78 3.28 4.07
N PHE A 82 6.39 3.00 5.22
CA PHE A 82 5.98 3.54 6.51
C PHE A 82 7.09 4.35 7.15
N GLN A 83 6.70 5.49 7.71
CA GLN A 83 7.55 6.32 8.55
C GLN A 83 6.85 6.58 9.86
N TRP A 84 7.58 6.55 10.97
CA TRP A 84 6.99 6.84 12.26
C TRP A 84 7.92 7.62 13.17
N SER A 85 7.32 8.33 14.12
CA SER A 85 7.99 9.12 15.15
C SER A 85 7.23 9.04 16.46
N THR A 86 7.97 9.10 17.57
CA THR A 86 7.42 9.32 18.92
C THR A 86 7.79 10.72 19.39
N ALA A 87 6.91 11.39 20.15
CA ALA A 87 7.03 12.80 20.56
C ALA A 87 8.40 13.23 21.12
N ASP A 88 9.10 12.29 21.77
CA ASP A 88 10.40 12.53 22.42
C ASP A 88 11.56 12.57 21.42
N ASP A 89 11.29 12.21 20.16
CA ASP A 89 12.26 12.04 19.09
C ASP A 89 11.87 12.82 17.82
N SER A 90 11.72 14.13 17.99
CA SER A 90 11.33 15.09 16.95
C SER A 90 12.30 15.20 15.76
N TYR A 91 13.39 14.42 15.74
CA TYR A 91 14.44 14.49 14.71
C TYR A 91 14.81 13.17 14.04
N THR A 92 14.33 12.01 14.49
CA THR A 92 14.55 10.73 13.78
C THR A 92 13.25 10.08 13.32
N TRP A 93 12.84 10.42 12.10
CA TRP A 93 11.87 9.62 11.35
C TRP A 93 12.45 8.23 11.09
N ARG A 94 11.90 7.21 11.73
CA ARG A 94 12.28 5.82 11.45
C ARG A 94 11.52 5.37 10.21
N THR A 95 12.26 4.95 9.18
CA THR A 95 11.68 4.43 7.94
C THR A 95 11.72 2.91 7.98
N ASN A 96 10.56 2.28 7.89
CA ASN A 96 10.45 0.83 7.71
C ASN A 96 9.91 0.55 6.30
N ILE A 97 10.72 -0.14 5.49
CA ILE A 97 10.32 -0.74 4.22
C ILE A 97 9.88 -2.16 4.58
N GLN A 98 8.58 -2.42 4.55
CA GLN A 98 7.98 -3.51 5.30
C GLN A 98 8.29 -4.90 4.73
N PHE A 99 8.64 -5.84 5.60
CA PHE A 99 8.27 -7.25 5.48
C PHE A 99 7.66 -7.68 6.82
N CYS A 100 6.64 -8.54 6.78
CA CYS A 100 5.95 -9.13 7.92
C CYS A 100 6.89 -9.39 9.10
N GLU A 101 6.76 -8.64 10.20
CA GLU A 101 7.48 -9.00 11.42
C GLU A 101 6.71 -10.12 12.14
N GLU A 102 7.44 -11.19 12.46
CA GLU A 102 6.97 -12.34 13.20
C GLU A 102 6.39 -11.95 14.57
N ALA A 103 5.51 -12.81 15.08
CA ALA A 103 4.99 -12.72 16.43
C ALA A 103 6.14 -12.60 17.45
N GLY A 104 6.25 -11.44 18.11
CA GLY A 104 7.30 -11.16 19.10
C GLY A 104 7.86 -9.73 19.05
N ALA A 105 7.63 -8.99 17.96
CA ALA A 105 7.96 -7.57 17.90
C ALA A 105 6.90 -6.73 18.64
N ASP A 106 7.33 -5.79 19.50
CA ASP A 106 6.46 -4.82 20.20
C ASP A 106 5.69 -3.91 19.23
N GLN A 107 6.01 -3.94 17.93
CA GLN A 107 5.41 -3.14 16.87
C GLN A 107 5.16 -4.02 15.65
N LEU A 108 3.90 -4.13 15.23
CA LEU A 108 3.46 -4.82 14.03
C LEU A 108 2.68 -3.84 13.16
N ILE A 109 3.10 -3.67 11.93
CA ILE A 109 2.28 -3.08 10.88
C ILE A 109 1.96 -4.22 9.91
N LYS A 110 0.71 -4.28 9.43
CA LYS A 110 0.25 -5.24 8.43
C LYS A 110 -0.54 -4.51 7.36
N VAL A 111 -0.19 -4.75 6.11
CA VAL A 111 -0.95 -4.27 4.95
C VAL A 111 -1.81 -5.42 4.44
N ALA A 112 -3.07 -5.14 4.15
CA ALA A 112 -4.04 -6.12 3.68
C ALA A 112 -4.84 -5.58 2.49
N MET A 113 -5.63 -6.45 1.86
CA MET A 113 -6.51 -6.11 0.73
C MET A 113 -7.48 -4.95 1.04
N ASP A 114 -7.83 -4.77 2.31
CA ASP A 114 -8.87 -3.86 2.77
C ASP A 114 -8.35 -2.71 3.64
N GLY A 115 -7.04 -2.65 3.94
CA GLY A 115 -6.47 -1.56 4.73
C GLY A 115 -5.11 -1.81 5.38
N ILE A 116 -4.75 -0.87 6.26
CA ILE A 116 -3.55 -0.93 7.12
C ILE A 116 -4.00 -1.26 8.54
N TYR A 117 -3.35 -2.25 9.13
CA TYR A 117 -3.53 -2.67 10.51
C TYR A 117 -2.24 -2.43 11.28
N VAL A 118 -2.36 -1.91 12.50
CA VAL A 118 -1.23 -1.54 13.36
C VAL A 118 -1.48 -2.06 14.76
N SER A 119 -0.47 -2.71 15.33
CA SER A 119 -0.37 -3.05 16.74
C SER A 119 0.94 -2.50 17.26
N ALA A 120 0.93 -1.58 18.22
CA ALA A 120 2.15 -1.02 18.79
C ALA A 120 2.05 -0.92 20.31
N ILE A 121 3.09 -1.41 20.99
CA ILE A 121 3.24 -1.41 22.44
C ILE A 121 4.46 -0.56 22.79
N PHE A 122 4.27 0.40 23.69
CA PHE A 122 5.27 1.35 24.15
C PHE A 122 5.59 1.09 25.63
N SER A 123 5.99 -0.15 25.93
CA SER A 123 6.18 -0.68 27.29
C SER A 123 7.34 -0.03 28.06
N TYR A 124 8.34 0.52 27.35
CA TYR A 124 9.55 1.10 27.94
C TYR A 124 9.45 2.60 28.27
N PHE A 125 8.39 3.29 27.82
CA PHE A 125 8.24 4.73 28.05
C PHE A 125 7.59 5.02 29.41
N THR A 126 8.19 5.92 30.19
CA THR A 126 7.67 6.38 31.48
C THR A 126 6.55 7.42 31.36
N VAL A 127 6.46 8.08 30.21
CA VAL A 127 5.38 9.00 29.82
C VAL A 127 4.75 8.46 28.55
N TYR A 128 3.42 8.40 28.47
CA TYR A 128 2.76 7.87 27.29
C TYR A 128 3.03 8.74 26.07
N PRO A 129 3.73 8.23 25.04
CA PRO A 129 4.14 9.04 23.92
C PRO A 129 2.96 9.42 23.04
N ARG A 130 3.10 10.54 22.33
CA ARG A 130 2.45 10.70 21.04
C ARG A 130 3.19 9.83 20.03
N PHE A 131 2.47 9.07 19.23
CA PHE A 131 2.99 8.25 18.15
C PHE A 131 2.36 8.71 16.84
N ASP A 132 3.18 9.13 15.89
CA ASP A 132 2.74 9.51 14.56
C ASP A 132 3.21 8.47 13.54
N LEU A 133 2.28 7.97 12.74
CA LEU A 133 2.55 7.09 11.61
C LEU A 133 2.21 7.81 10.31
N PHE A 134 3.08 7.70 9.32
CA PHE A 134 2.88 8.18 7.96
C PHE A 134 3.08 7.00 7.01
N TRP A 135 2.30 6.99 5.94
CA TRP A 135 2.45 5.99 4.89
C TRP A 135 2.32 6.58 3.51
N THR A 136 2.97 5.91 2.57
CA THR A 136 2.74 6.07 1.14
C THR A 136 2.39 4.71 0.57
N ALA A 137 1.22 4.58 -0.06
CA ALA A 137 0.79 3.37 -0.75
C ALA A 137 1.09 3.50 -2.25
N PHE A 138 1.64 2.45 -2.83
CA PHE A 138 2.04 2.39 -4.23
C PHE A 138 1.17 1.43 -5.03
N GLY A 139 1.00 1.71 -6.31
CA GLY A 139 0.25 0.92 -7.28
C GLY A 139 0.95 -0.35 -7.72
N ILE A 140 1.59 -1.05 -6.79
CA ILE A 140 2.27 -2.34 -6.98
C ILE A 140 1.68 -3.32 -5.97
N ASP A 141 1.36 -4.55 -6.39
CA ASP A 141 0.92 -5.58 -5.46
C ASP A 141 2.11 -6.09 -4.66
N ALA A 142 2.07 -5.95 -3.33
CA ALA A 142 3.15 -6.38 -2.44
C ALA A 142 3.41 -7.90 -2.50
N ARG A 143 2.48 -8.68 -3.09
CA ARG A 143 2.59 -10.13 -3.26
C ARG A 143 3.33 -10.56 -4.53
N ASP A 144 3.59 -9.67 -5.47
CA ASP A 144 4.21 -10.00 -6.77
C ASP A 144 5.72 -10.33 -6.69
N GLY A 145 6.22 -10.68 -5.51
CA GLY A 145 7.61 -11.09 -5.27
C GLY A 145 7.77 -12.25 -4.27
N SER A 146 6.68 -12.91 -3.85
CA SER A 146 6.67 -14.05 -2.91
C SER A 146 6.20 -15.34 -3.56
#